data_AF-A0A484ICZ1-F1
#
_entry.id   AF-A0A484ICZ1-F1
#
_cell.length_a   1.000
_cell.length_b   1.000
_cell.length_c   1.000
_cell.angle_alpha   90.00
_cell.angle_beta   90.00
_cell.angle_gamma   90.00
#
_symmetry.space_group_name_H-M   'P 1'
#
loop_
_entity.id
_entity.type
_entity.pdbx_description
1 polymer ?
#
loop_
_entity_poly.entity_id
_entity_poly.type
_entity_poly.pdbx_seq_one_letter_code
_entity_poly.pdbx_strand_id
1 'polypeptide(L)'
;MKQKSKKLRTYLTHFPVKSYIEADILSKESTWRIMDRIRQAGAKGITAEEITQQEQIPVSIVYTTLKELYRLEYVFLYPRQKKEKGERKKRFVCERGSWGKYGIDKEFDAIIKVNGITEGIIDDLRQPIMKIFDEIYEKFSSKRELHQFLPIKDTNICPNCQRSHESMEFFYAILLRSIDLMITESKEIKDFLIEKGYAHEEQL
;
A
#
# COMPACT_ATOMS: atom_id res chain seq x y z
N MET A 1 -20.13 14.03 23.08
CA MET A 1 -19.14 12.94 23.27
C MET A 1 -18.17 12.97 22.09
N LYS A 2 -16.88 13.20 22.30
CA LYS A 2 -15.88 13.11 21.21
C LYS A 2 -15.72 11.64 20.83
N GLN A 3 -16.24 11.22 19.68
CA GLN A 3 -15.90 9.92 19.10
C GLN A 3 -14.36 9.85 19.01
N LYS A 4 -13.74 8.94 19.77
CA LYS A 4 -12.32 8.60 19.54
C LYS A 4 -12.23 8.13 18.10
N SER A 5 -11.50 8.84 17.25
CA SER A 5 -11.32 8.40 15.86
C SER A 5 -10.63 7.04 15.90
N LYS A 6 -11.28 6.01 15.35
CA LYS A 6 -10.66 4.68 15.30
C LYS A 6 -9.37 4.76 14.49
N LYS A 7 -8.29 4.22 15.04
CA LYS A 7 -6.97 4.17 14.38
C LYS A 7 -7.10 3.28 13.13
N LEU A 8 -6.64 3.76 11.99
CA LEU A 8 -6.63 2.99 10.75
C LEU A 8 -5.57 1.89 10.84
N ARG A 9 -5.90 0.72 10.29
CA ARG A 9 -4.98 -0.42 10.25
C ARG A 9 -3.95 -0.23 9.14
N THR A 10 -2.78 -0.80 9.41
CA THR A 10 -1.64 -0.90 8.50
C THR A 10 -1.29 -2.37 8.41
N TYR A 11 -1.23 -2.90 7.20
CA TYR A 11 -0.95 -4.30 6.90
C TYR A 11 0.42 -4.46 6.21
N LEU A 12 0.87 -3.44 5.49
CA LEU A 12 2.17 -3.38 4.85
C LEU A 12 3.06 -2.31 5.50
N THR A 13 4.26 -2.72 5.90
CA THR A 13 5.22 -1.86 6.61
C THR A 13 6.43 -1.44 5.78
N HIS A 14 6.61 -2.00 4.59
CA HIS A 14 7.78 -1.77 3.74
C HIS A 14 7.43 -0.96 2.50
N PHE A 15 8.41 -0.22 1.98
CA PHE A 15 8.33 0.46 0.70
C PHE A 15 9.50 0.00 -0.18
N PRO A 16 9.25 -0.43 -1.43
CA PRO A 16 10.34 -0.70 -2.36
C PRO A 16 11.08 0.61 -2.66
N VAL A 17 12.41 0.51 -2.71
CA VAL A 17 13.33 1.62 -2.92
C VAL A 17 14.04 1.42 -4.27
N LYS A 18 14.02 2.43 -5.12
CA LYS A 18 14.55 2.37 -6.50
C LYS A 18 15.84 3.17 -6.69
N SER A 19 16.27 3.93 -5.68
CA SER A 19 17.48 4.76 -5.77
C SER A 19 18.10 5.05 -4.40
N TYR A 20 19.40 5.38 -4.39
CA TYR A 20 20.11 5.81 -3.18
C TYR A 20 19.48 7.05 -2.52
N ILE A 21 18.95 7.98 -3.32
CA ILE A 21 18.30 9.19 -2.83
C ILE A 21 17.02 8.82 -2.06
N GLU A 22 16.22 7.90 -2.61
CA GLU A 22 15.02 7.39 -1.96
C GLU A 22 15.36 6.64 -0.67
N ALA A 23 16.44 5.84 -0.68
CA ALA A 23 16.95 5.17 0.52
C ALA A 23 17.34 6.17 1.63
N ASP A 24 18.08 7.22 1.30
CA ASP A 24 18.48 8.26 2.27
C ASP A 24 17.26 8.92 2.92
N ILE A 25 16.26 9.31 2.11
CA ILE A 25 15.04 9.96 2.61
C ILE A 25 14.26 9.03 3.54
N LEU A 26 14.11 7.75 3.16
CA LEU A 26 13.38 6.75 3.94
C LEU A 26 14.19 6.18 5.10
N SER A 27 15.50 6.40 5.18
CA SER A 27 16.29 5.95 6.33
C SER A 27 16.00 6.75 7.62
N LYS A 28 15.39 7.93 7.50
CA LYS A 28 15.18 8.87 8.60
C LYS A 28 13.91 8.53 9.40
N GLU A 29 14.04 8.42 10.71
CA GLU A 29 12.90 8.15 11.62
C GLU A 29 11.77 9.17 11.46
N SER A 30 12.11 10.46 11.32
CA SER A 30 11.14 11.53 11.12
C SER A 30 10.28 11.31 9.87
N THR A 31 10.85 10.76 8.80
CA THR A 31 10.11 10.41 7.58
C THR A 31 9.03 9.39 7.87
N TRP A 32 9.35 8.31 8.60
CA TRP A 32 8.39 7.28 8.97
C TRP A 32 7.27 7.80 9.88
N ARG A 33 7.63 8.64 10.85
CA ARG A 33 6.66 9.27 11.76
C ARG A 33 5.69 10.18 11.01
N ILE A 34 6.20 10.97 10.06
CA ILE A 34 5.37 11.82 9.18
C ILE A 34 4.46 10.95 8.30
N MET A 35 4.99 9.90 7.67
CA MET A 35 4.22 9.00 6.82
C MET A 35 3.11 8.26 7.59
N ASP A 36 3.38 7.79 8.81
CA ASP A 36 2.36 7.14 9.64
C ASP A 36 1.22 8.11 9.97
N ARG A 37 1.52 9.38 10.29
CA ARG A 37 0.48 10.39 10.53
C ARG A 37 -0.38 10.68 9.32
N ILE A 38 0.22 10.77 8.15
CA ILE A 38 -0.53 10.92 6.89
C ILE A 38 -1.42 9.69 6.67
N ARG A 39 -0.89 8.48 6.90
CA ARG A 39 -1.64 7.22 6.77
C ARG A 39 -2.83 7.18 7.73
N GLN A 40 -2.65 7.61 8.98
CA GLN A 40 -3.69 7.65 10.01
C GLN A 40 -4.74 8.73 9.76
N ALA A 41 -4.37 9.84 9.12
CA ALA A 41 -5.31 10.88 8.71
C ALA A 41 -6.20 10.45 7.53
N GLY A 42 -5.69 9.52 6.71
CA GLY A 42 -6.45 8.87 5.65
C GLY A 42 -6.92 9.84 4.55
N ALA A 43 -8.12 9.61 4.01
CA ALA A 43 -8.77 10.35 2.94
C ALA A 43 -9.00 11.83 3.24
N LYS A 44 -9.06 12.22 4.53
CA LYS A 44 -9.14 13.64 4.93
C LYS A 44 -7.81 14.37 4.79
N GLY A 45 -6.72 13.63 4.74
CA GLY A 45 -5.36 14.17 4.74
C GLY A 45 -5.01 14.95 6.00
N ILE A 46 -3.79 15.44 6.03
CA ILE A 46 -3.23 16.18 7.17
C ILE A 46 -2.36 17.34 6.69
N THR A 47 -2.32 18.42 7.46
CA THR A 47 -1.50 19.60 7.21
C THR A 47 -0.13 19.48 7.86
N ALA A 48 0.84 20.26 7.38
CA ALA A 48 2.19 20.30 7.98
C ALA A 48 2.15 20.77 9.45
N GLU A 49 1.26 21.72 9.77
CA GLU A 49 1.09 22.22 11.14
C GLU A 49 0.52 21.14 12.07
N GLU A 50 -0.47 20.37 11.61
CA GLU A 50 -1.02 19.24 12.38
C GLU A 50 0.05 18.18 12.66
N ILE A 51 0.90 17.85 11.67
CA ILE A 51 2.01 16.92 11.86
C ILE A 51 3.03 17.46 12.87
N THR A 52 3.43 18.73 12.72
CA THR A 52 4.38 19.42 13.62
C THR A 52 3.90 19.33 15.07
N GLN A 53 2.62 19.61 15.32
CA GLN A 53 2.03 19.57 16.66
C GLN A 53 1.95 18.15 17.24
N GLN A 54 1.56 17.16 16.42
CA GLN A 54 1.35 15.79 16.89
C GLN A 54 2.65 15.04 17.12
N GLU A 55 3.67 15.27 16.29
CA GLU A 55 4.95 14.56 16.34
C GLU A 55 6.06 15.35 17.02
N GLN A 56 5.83 16.63 17.33
CA GLN A 56 6.86 17.53 17.88
C GLN A 56 8.10 17.62 16.97
N ILE A 57 7.91 17.49 15.65
CA ILE A 57 8.97 17.63 14.64
C ILE A 57 9.01 19.09 14.17
N PRO A 58 10.18 19.72 14.07
CA PRO A 58 10.31 21.08 13.54
C PRO A 58 9.62 21.26 12.18
N VAL A 59 8.89 22.37 12.04
CA VAL A 59 8.08 22.66 10.85
C VAL A 59 8.90 22.66 9.55
N SER A 60 10.15 23.12 9.59
CA SER A 60 11.08 23.12 8.45
C SER A 60 11.41 21.69 7.97
N ILE A 61 11.59 20.76 8.91
CA ILE A 61 11.83 19.35 8.63
C ILE A 61 10.56 18.74 8.02
N VAL A 62 9.39 19.00 8.60
CA VAL A 62 8.11 18.51 8.07
C VAL A 62 7.91 18.96 6.62
N TYR A 63 8.09 20.24 6.31
CA TYR A 63 7.94 20.76 4.94
C TYR A 63 8.96 20.15 3.96
N THR A 64 10.21 20.00 4.38
CA THR A 64 11.26 19.41 3.54
C THR A 64 10.96 17.95 3.24
N THR A 65 10.61 17.16 4.26
CA THR A 65 10.24 15.75 4.10
C THR A 65 8.99 15.59 3.24
N LEU A 66 7.94 16.40 3.45
CA LEU A 66 6.73 16.36 2.62
C LEU A 66 7.01 16.69 1.15
N LYS A 67 7.93 17.63 0.88
CA LYS A 67 8.36 17.96 -0.48
C LYS A 67 9.07 16.77 -1.13
N GLU A 68 9.98 16.11 -0.42
CA GLU A 68 10.68 14.94 -0.92
C GLU A 68 9.75 13.75 -1.13
N LEU A 69 8.87 13.47 -0.17
CA LEU A 69 7.87 12.41 -0.30
C LEU A 69 6.90 12.69 -1.46
N TYR A 70 6.56 13.96 -1.73
CA TYR A 70 5.73 14.33 -2.87
C TYR A 70 6.47 14.11 -4.20
N ARG A 71 7.74 14.50 -4.28
CA ARG A 71 8.59 14.25 -5.45
C ARG A 71 8.75 12.77 -5.73
N LEU A 72 8.83 11.96 -4.68
CA LEU A 72 8.90 10.52 -4.76
C LEU A 72 7.51 9.87 -4.91
N GLU A 73 6.41 10.61 -5.03
CA GLU A 73 5.05 10.05 -5.19
C GLU A 73 4.59 9.15 -4.03
N TYR A 74 5.16 9.33 -2.83
CA TYR A 74 4.67 8.67 -1.60
C TYR A 74 3.50 9.42 -0.96
N VAL A 75 3.40 10.73 -1.23
CA VAL A 75 2.31 11.59 -0.74
C VAL A 75 1.83 12.50 -1.86
N PHE A 76 0.56 12.89 -1.79
CA PHE A 76 -0.10 13.71 -2.79
C PHE A 76 -0.81 14.88 -2.12
N LEU A 77 -1.06 15.93 -2.90
CA LEU A 77 -1.83 17.06 -2.42
C LEU A 77 -3.32 16.78 -2.57
N TYR A 78 -4.06 16.97 -1.49
CA TYR A 78 -5.52 16.84 -1.51
C TYR A 78 -6.13 17.86 -2.48
N PRO A 79 -7.03 17.43 -3.40
CA PRO A 79 -7.59 18.31 -4.44
C PRO A 79 -8.25 19.55 -3.85
N ARG A 80 -7.94 20.72 -4.41
CA ARG A 80 -8.48 22.01 -3.90
C ARG A 80 -10.00 22.06 -3.95
N GLN A 81 -10.60 21.46 -4.97
CA GLN A 81 -12.04 21.42 -5.21
C GLN A 81 -12.80 20.64 -4.13
N LYS A 82 -12.09 19.75 -3.40
CA LYS A 82 -12.67 18.88 -2.37
C LYS A 82 -12.44 19.39 -0.95
N LYS A 83 -11.76 20.54 -0.80
CA LYS A 83 -11.54 21.19 0.49
C LYS A 83 -12.78 21.93 0.95
N GLU A 84 -12.87 22.16 2.25
CA GLU A 84 -13.93 22.98 2.81
C GLU A 84 -13.82 24.43 2.32
N LYS A 85 -14.97 25.09 2.14
CA LYS A 85 -15.03 26.47 1.63
C LYS A 85 -14.24 27.40 2.55
N GLY A 86 -13.17 28.01 2.02
CA GLY A 86 -12.28 28.91 2.77
C GLY A 86 -10.98 28.28 3.27
N GLU A 87 -10.82 26.95 3.16
CA GLU A 87 -9.58 26.28 3.57
C GLU A 87 -8.44 26.54 2.58
N ARG A 88 -7.43 27.31 3.02
CA ARG A 88 -6.23 27.63 2.21
C ARG A 88 -5.06 26.67 2.43
N LYS A 89 -5.07 25.89 3.52
CA LYS A 89 -3.95 25.04 3.92
C LYS A 89 -3.74 23.88 2.94
N LYS A 90 -2.49 23.48 2.73
CA LYS A 90 -2.16 22.26 1.96
C LYS A 90 -2.41 21.05 2.86
N ARG A 91 -3.26 20.15 2.40
CA ARG A 91 -3.47 18.83 3.01
C ARG A 91 -2.72 17.81 2.18
N PHE A 92 -1.93 16.99 2.87
CA PHE A 92 -1.19 15.88 2.30
C PHE A 92 -1.98 14.61 2.58
N VAL A 93 -2.18 13.82 1.54
CA VAL A 93 -2.79 12.51 1.60
C VAL A 93 -1.80 11.48 1.11
N CYS A 94 -1.88 10.29 1.67
CA CYS A 94 -1.28 9.12 1.05
C CYS A 94 -2.41 8.44 0.28
N GLU A 95 -2.52 8.71 -1.02
CA GLU A 95 -3.09 7.69 -1.89
C GLU A 95 -2.13 6.52 -1.76
N ARG A 96 -2.61 5.37 -1.28
CA ARG A 96 -1.77 4.21 -0.93
C ARG A 96 -1.25 3.55 -2.21
N GLY A 97 -0.51 4.30 -3.02
CA GLY A 97 0.22 3.90 -4.20
C GLY A 97 1.62 3.41 -3.87
N SER A 98 1.87 2.94 -2.64
CA SER A 98 3.03 2.06 -2.39
C SER A 98 3.07 0.87 -3.35
N TRP A 99 1.94 0.59 -4.00
CA TRP A 99 1.68 -0.54 -4.88
C TRP A 99 2.16 -0.32 -6.31
N GLY A 100 2.24 0.94 -6.77
CA GLY A 100 2.84 1.27 -8.07
C GLY A 100 4.38 1.22 -8.07
N LYS A 101 4.98 1.01 -6.89
CA LYS A 101 6.44 1.07 -6.71
C LYS A 101 7.13 -0.28 -6.64
N TYR A 102 6.41 -1.41 -6.60
CA TYR A 102 6.96 -2.65 -7.13
C TYR A 102 7.05 -2.47 -8.65
N GLY A 103 8.01 -1.65 -9.05
CA GLY A 103 8.25 -1.34 -10.44
C GLY A 103 8.78 -2.61 -11.05
N ILE A 104 7.96 -3.23 -11.88
CA ILE A 104 8.48 -4.09 -12.93
C ILE A 104 9.39 -3.20 -13.78
N ASP A 105 10.53 -3.74 -14.21
CA ASP A 105 11.38 -3.04 -15.16
C ASP A 105 10.52 -2.54 -16.34
N LYS A 106 10.73 -1.29 -16.77
CA LYS A 106 9.82 -0.63 -17.73
C LYS A 106 9.84 -1.33 -19.09
N GLU A 107 11.00 -1.84 -19.50
CA GLU A 107 11.12 -2.54 -20.76
C GLU A 107 10.39 -3.87 -20.68
N PHE A 108 10.60 -4.63 -19.59
CA PHE A 108 9.89 -5.88 -19.38
C PHE A 108 8.36 -5.70 -19.26
N ASP A 109 7.90 -4.69 -18.50
CA ASP A 109 6.47 -4.33 -18.37
C ASP A 109 5.85 -3.97 -19.73
N ALA A 110 6.59 -3.27 -20.58
CA ALA A 110 6.12 -2.95 -21.93
C ALA A 110 5.99 -4.22 -22.78
N ILE A 111 6.96 -5.14 -22.70
CA ILE A 111 6.95 -6.39 -23.46
C ILE A 111 5.75 -7.26 -23.07
N ILE A 112 5.51 -7.48 -21.77
CA ILE A 112 4.40 -8.36 -21.33
C ILE A 112 3.02 -7.77 -21.70
N LYS A 113 2.87 -6.44 -21.69
CA LYS A 113 1.63 -5.75 -22.09
C LYS A 113 1.38 -5.80 -23.59
N VAL A 114 2.40 -5.51 -24.40
CA VAL A 114 2.26 -5.57 -25.87
C VAL A 114 1.87 -6.97 -26.33
N ASN A 115 2.34 -8.01 -25.64
CA ASN A 115 2.00 -9.39 -25.93
C ASN A 115 0.68 -9.87 -25.29
N GLY A 116 -0.06 -9.01 -24.60
CA GLY A 116 -1.35 -9.36 -23.97
C GLY A 116 -1.26 -10.42 -22.86
N ILE A 117 -0.05 -10.70 -22.37
CA ILE A 117 0.20 -11.77 -21.40
C ILE A 117 -0.49 -11.44 -20.08
N THR A 118 -0.39 -10.17 -19.65
CA THR A 118 -0.94 -9.71 -18.39
C THR A 118 -2.47 -9.71 -18.41
N GLU A 119 -3.07 -9.28 -19.51
CA GLU A 119 -4.53 -9.24 -19.69
C GLU A 119 -5.14 -10.64 -19.62
N GLY A 120 -4.55 -11.61 -20.34
CA GLY A 120 -5.00 -13.01 -20.30
C GLY A 120 -4.92 -13.61 -18.90
N ILE A 121 -3.79 -13.42 -18.21
CA ILE A 121 -3.62 -13.89 -16.82
C ILE A 121 -4.64 -13.23 -15.88
N ILE A 122 -4.88 -11.93 -16.03
CA ILE A 122 -5.87 -11.23 -15.20
C ILE A 122 -7.26 -11.81 -15.43
N ASP A 123 -7.64 -12.07 -16.67
CA ASP A 123 -8.96 -12.62 -17.00
C ASP A 123 -9.16 -14.01 -16.40
N ASP A 124 -8.14 -14.87 -16.47
CA ASP A 124 -8.18 -16.23 -15.92
C ASP A 124 -8.20 -16.23 -14.37
N LEU A 125 -7.45 -15.32 -13.74
CA LEU A 125 -7.32 -15.28 -12.29
C LEU A 125 -8.40 -14.43 -11.59
N ARG A 126 -9.13 -13.57 -12.31
CA ARG A 126 -10.08 -12.63 -11.71
C ARG A 126 -11.11 -13.33 -10.83
N GLN A 127 -11.85 -14.30 -11.38
CA GLN A 127 -12.91 -14.97 -10.64
C GLN A 127 -12.38 -15.85 -9.51
N PRO A 128 -11.32 -16.67 -9.71
CA PRO A 128 -10.68 -17.40 -8.61
C PRO A 128 -10.24 -16.49 -7.45
N ILE A 129 -9.60 -15.36 -7.74
CA ILE A 129 -9.16 -14.41 -6.70
C ILE A 129 -10.36 -13.80 -5.97
N MET A 130 -11.42 -13.41 -6.67
CA MET A 130 -12.61 -12.85 -6.03
C MET A 130 -13.29 -13.85 -5.10
N LYS A 131 -13.38 -15.12 -5.50
CA LYS A 131 -13.90 -16.18 -4.63
C LYS A 131 -13.05 -16.35 -3.36
N ILE A 132 -11.72 -16.32 -3.51
CA ILE A 132 -10.79 -16.39 -2.36
C ILE A 132 -11.01 -15.19 -1.42
N PHE A 133 -11.23 -13.99 -1.95
CA PHE A 133 -11.51 -12.80 -1.13
C PHE A 133 -12.79 -12.92 -0.32
N ASP A 134 -13.87 -13.45 -0.91
CA ASP A 134 -15.11 -13.71 -0.19
C ASP A 134 -14.89 -14.74 0.94
N GLU A 135 -14.21 -15.84 0.64
CA GLU A 135 -13.89 -16.88 1.64
C GLU A 135 -13.03 -16.34 2.80
N ILE A 136 -12.02 -15.52 2.49
CA ILE A 136 -11.20 -14.85 3.50
C ILE A 136 -12.08 -13.95 4.38
N TYR A 137 -12.92 -13.12 3.75
CA TYR A 137 -13.77 -12.19 4.48
C TYR A 137 -14.72 -12.94 5.42
N GLU A 138 -15.37 -14.00 4.96
CA GLU A 138 -16.25 -14.84 5.78
C GLU A 138 -15.49 -15.52 6.93
N LYS A 139 -14.29 -16.06 6.66
CA LYS A 139 -13.44 -16.69 7.68
C LYS A 139 -12.99 -15.70 8.75
N PHE A 140 -12.60 -14.49 8.38
CA PHE A 140 -12.22 -13.44 9.33
C PHE A 140 -13.43 -12.88 10.09
N SER A 141 -14.60 -12.83 9.45
CA SER A 141 -15.84 -12.33 10.06
C SER A 141 -16.43 -13.29 11.08
N SER A 142 -16.32 -14.61 10.83
CA SER A 142 -16.89 -15.67 11.67
C SER A 142 -16.06 -16.00 12.92
N LYS A 143 -14.75 -15.70 12.93
CA LYS A 143 -13.86 -15.99 14.06
C LYS A 143 -13.56 -14.74 14.88
N ARG A 144 -13.93 -14.77 16.17
CA ARG A 144 -13.80 -13.61 17.08
C ARG A 144 -12.37 -13.08 17.17
N GLU A 145 -11.40 -13.97 17.20
CA GLU A 145 -9.96 -13.66 17.26
C GLU A 145 -9.42 -13.03 15.97
N LEU A 146 -10.05 -13.29 14.82
CA LEU A 146 -9.66 -12.73 13.52
C LEU A 146 -10.41 -11.45 13.18
N HIS A 147 -11.62 -11.28 13.70
CA HIS A 147 -12.47 -10.12 13.47
C HIS A 147 -11.73 -8.81 13.80
N GLN A 148 -10.87 -8.85 14.82
CA GLN A 148 -10.03 -7.73 15.20
C GLN A 148 -8.97 -7.36 14.16
N PHE A 149 -8.85 -8.02 13.01
CA PHE A 149 -7.92 -7.66 11.91
C PHE A 149 -8.65 -7.15 10.66
N LEU A 150 -9.98 -7.26 10.60
CA LEU A 150 -10.76 -6.78 9.47
C LEU A 150 -10.69 -5.25 9.33
N PRO A 151 -10.62 -4.73 8.09
CA PRO A 151 -10.74 -3.31 7.79
C PRO A 151 -11.99 -2.68 8.42
N ILE A 152 -11.91 -1.40 8.76
CA ILE A 152 -13.03 -0.69 9.37
C ILE A 152 -14.01 -0.25 8.27
N LYS A 153 -15.21 -0.83 8.28
CA LYS A 153 -16.30 -0.50 7.34
C LYS A 153 -16.66 0.99 7.36
N ASP A 154 -17.04 1.52 6.20
CA ASP A 154 -17.55 2.87 5.99
C ASP A 154 -16.69 4.01 6.54
N THR A 155 -15.41 3.73 6.76
CA THR A 155 -14.44 4.75 7.14
C THR A 155 -13.45 4.98 6.02
N ASN A 156 -13.04 6.24 5.89
CA ASN A 156 -11.87 6.59 5.10
C ASN A 156 -11.97 6.26 3.60
N ILE A 157 -13.19 6.27 3.05
CA ILE A 157 -13.41 6.11 1.62
C ILE A 157 -12.74 7.26 0.88
N CYS A 158 -11.82 6.92 -0.02
CA CYS A 158 -11.09 7.91 -0.79
C CYS A 158 -12.06 8.63 -1.73
N PRO A 159 -12.15 9.97 -1.68
CA PRO A 159 -13.09 10.70 -2.52
C PRO A 159 -12.67 10.69 -4.01
N ASN A 160 -11.45 10.27 -4.35
CA ASN A 160 -10.97 10.17 -5.72
C ASN A 160 -11.38 8.84 -6.37
N CYS A 161 -11.02 7.71 -5.75
CA CYS A 161 -11.28 6.39 -6.33
C CYS A 161 -12.55 5.71 -5.78
N GLN A 162 -13.23 6.30 -4.80
CA GLN A 162 -14.44 5.76 -4.15
C GLN A 162 -14.23 4.39 -3.48
N ARG A 163 -13.01 4.10 -3.04
CA ARG A 163 -12.64 2.83 -2.39
C ARG A 163 -12.01 3.06 -1.02
N SER A 164 -12.15 2.09 -0.13
CA SER A 164 -11.37 2.05 1.12
C SER A 164 -9.96 1.56 0.83
N HIS A 165 -8.97 2.46 0.96
CA HIS A 165 -7.56 2.08 0.81
C HIS A 165 -7.11 1.09 1.90
N GLU A 166 -7.75 1.11 3.07
CA GLU A 166 -7.49 0.13 4.14
C GLU A 166 -7.95 -1.27 3.72
N SER A 167 -9.15 -1.39 3.15
CA SER A 167 -9.66 -2.68 2.69
C SER A 167 -8.86 -3.23 1.53
N MET A 168 -8.49 -2.38 0.58
CA MET A 168 -7.64 -2.79 -0.55
C MET A 168 -6.25 -3.26 -0.07
N GLU A 169 -5.64 -2.60 0.93
CA GLU A 169 -4.36 -3.05 1.49
C GLU A 169 -4.47 -4.40 2.22
N PHE A 170 -5.58 -4.65 2.94
CA PHE A 170 -5.83 -5.92 3.61
C PHE A 170 -5.81 -7.10 2.63
N PHE A 171 -6.63 -7.05 1.58
CA PHE A 171 -6.70 -8.14 0.60
C PHE A 171 -5.41 -8.27 -0.21
N TYR A 172 -4.75 -7.14 -0.51
CA TYR A 172 -3.47 -7.15 -1.19
C TYR A 172 -2.36 -7.78 -0.35
N ALA A 173 -2.29 -7.49 0.95
CA ALA A 173 -1.30 -8.10 1.85
C ALA A 173 -1.45 -9.63 1.91
N ILE A 174 -2.69 -10.13 1.86
CA ILE A 174 -2.96 -11.56 1.80
C ILE A 174 -2.46 -12.15 0.48
N LEU A 175 -2.79 -11.54 -0.67
CA LEU A 175 -2.28 -12.00 -1.96
C LEU A 175 -0.75 -11.99 -2.01
N LEU A 176 -0.11 -10.92 -1.53
CA LEU A 176 1.35 -10.80 -1.51
C LEU A 176 1.97 -11.96 -0.73
N ARG A 177 1.50 -12.23 0.50
CA ARG A 177 2.05 -13.34 1.28
C ARG A 177 1.73 -14.69 0.64
N SER A 178 0.55 -14.87 0.05
CA SER A 178 0.21 -16.10 -0.66
C SER A 178 1.09 -16.34 -1.88
N ILE A 179 1.35 -15.32 -2.70
CA ILE A 179 2.25 -15.42 -3.86
C ILE A 179 3.68 -15.69 -3.40
N ASP A 180 4.15 -14.98 -2.39
CA ASP A 180 5.49 -15.19 -1.82
C ASP A 180 5.68 -16.65 -1.37
N LEU A 181 4.72 -17.20 -0.63
CA LEU A 181 4.70 -18.62 -0.25
C LEU A 181 4.69 -19.56 -1.47
N MET A 182 3.85 -19.28 -2.47
CA MET A 182 3.77 -20.09 -3.68
C MET A 182 5.06 -20.05 -4.51
N ILE A 183 5.84 -18.97 -4.47
CA ILE A 183 7.07 -18.85 -5.26
C ILE A 183 8.28 -19.37 -4.49
N THR A 184 8.36 -19.11 -3.18
CA THR A 184 9.57 -19.35 -2.39
C THR A 184 9.55 -20.65 -1.59
N GLU A 185 8.37 -21.14 -1.20
CA GLU A 185 8.21 -22.31 -0.32
C GLU A 185 7.53 -23.51 -1.02
N SER A 186 6.99 -23.33 -2.23
CA SER A 186 6.30 -24.38 -3.00
C SER A 186 7.26 -25.35 -3.67
N LYS A 187 6.96 -26.65 -3.55
CA LYS A 187 7.64 -27.70 -4.33
C LYS A 187 7.34 -27.56 -5.81
N GLU A 188 6.10 -27.25 -6.18
CA GLU A 188 5.64 -27.11 -7.56
C GLU A 188 6.45 -26.07 -8.34
N ILE A 189 6.80 -24.93 -7.72
CA ILE A 189 7.68 -23.94 -8.35
C ILE A 189 9.12 -24.44 -8.44
N LYS A 190 9.66 -25.10 -7.41
CA LYS A 190 11.00 -25.71 -7.49
C LYS A 190 11.06 -26.72 -8.63
N ASP A 191 10.09 -27.62 -8.72
CA ASP A 191 9.99 -28.64 -9.77
C ASP A 191 9.86 -27.97 -11.17
N PHE A 192 9.03 -26.93 -11.30
CA PHE A 192 8.93 -26.14 -12.53
C PHE A 192 10.27 -25.51 -12.92
N LEU A 193 11.00 -24.92 -11.97
CA LEU A 193 12.31 -24.33 -12.24
C LEU A 193 13.34 -25.38 -12.63
N ILE A 194 13.32 -26.57 -12.04
CA ILE A 194 14.18 -27.70 -12.44
C ILE A 194 13.84 -28.14 -13.87
N GLU A 195 12.55 -28.34 -14.18
CA GLU A 195 12.09 -28.73 -15.52
C GLU A 195 12.53 -27.73 -16.59
N LYS A 196 12.51 -26.43 -16.27
CA LYS A 196 12.94 -25.37 -17.18
C LYS A 196 14.45 -25.09 -17.14
N GLY A 197 15.23 -25.82 -16.35
CA GLY A 197 16.69 -25.69 -16.26
C GLY A 197 17.18 -24.46 -15.49
N TYR A 198 16.30 -23.85 -14.67
CA TYR A 198 16.61 -22.71 -13.80
C TYR A 198 16.98 -23.11 -12.36
N ALA A 199 16.91 -24.40 -12.03
CA ALA A 199 17.31 -24.95 -10.73
C ALA A 199 17.85 -26.38 -10.89
N HIS A 200 18.47 -26.90 -9.83
CA HIS A 200 18.94 -28.29 -9.75
C HIS A 200 18.23 -29.03 -8.61
N GLU A 201 18.11 -30.36 -8.76
CA GLU A 201 17.78 -31.20 -7.62
C GLU A 201 18.87 -31.08 -6.56
N GLU A 202 18.47 -31.05 -5.28
CA GLU A 202 19.44 -31.15 -4.19
C GLU A 202 20.12 -32.50 -4.29
N GLN A 203 21.43 -32.49 -4.56
CA GLN A 203 22.27 -33.68 -4.45
C GLN A 203 22.40 -33.99 -2.95
N LEU A 204 21.70 -35.04 -2.51
CA LEU A 204 21.88 -35.64 -1.17
C LEU A 204 23.21 -36.38 -1.10
#